data_AF-A0A5C5FSV5-F1
#
_entry.id   AF-A0A5C5FSV5-F1
#
_cell.length_a   1.000
_cell.length_b   1.000
_cell.length_c   1.000
_cell.angle_alpha   90.00
_cell.angle_beta   90.00
_cell.angle_gamma   90.00
#
_symmetry.space_group_name_H-M   'P 1'
#
loop_
_entity.id
_entity.type
_entity.pdbx_description
1 polymer ?
#
loop_
_entity_poly.entity_id
_entity_poly.type
_entity_poly.pdbx_seq_one_letter_code
_entity_poly.pdbx_strand_id
1 'polypeptide(L)'
;DVQKFILVHLVTKLGTAASDAATSLKLLEKGLRKEDLALAVLIDFPFQILFGYLAARWSKGPRPLRPWMVAMWTRLGWAAVSMALIAKFPRGEEIGTAYFALVVLCTVGSSFSSTVQFVGISAFHTQIADPLIGGTYMTLLNTVSNLGGTWPKFFVLKGIDRLSLAVCHVHSSPSSSDSGPSPLDLVVRSAECVSDHGKAACAALGGECLTERDGYYAVSAVCIALGAALLLWFVGPVARKLQGAFGALPRSLSLSSGIRGGLENRGG
;
A
#
# COMPACT_ATOMS: atom_id res chain seq x y z
N ASP A 1 -23.46 12.38 -10.75
CA ASP A 1 -22.43 12.29 -9.67
C ASP A 1 -21.77 10.92 -9.51
N VAL A 2 -22.44 9.80 -9.83
CA VAL A 2 -21.89 8.43 -9.71
C VAL A 2 -20.57 8.22 -10.48
N GLN A 3 -20.46 8.72 -11.73
CA GLN A 3 -19.23 8.61 -12.53
C GLN A 3 -18.02 9.28 -11.85
N LYS A 4 -18.21 10.42 -11.18
CA LYS A 4 -17.15 11.12 -10.44
C LYS A 4 -16.72 10.31 -9.22
N PHE A 5 -17.65 9.63 -8.56
CA PHE A 5 -17.36 8.76 -7.43
C PHE A 5 -16.59 7.50 -7.85
N ILE A 6 -16.94 6.89 -9.00
CA ILE A 6 -16.17 5.81 -9.61
C ILE A 6 -14.73 6.27 -9.90
N LEU A 7 -14.57 7.47 -10.50
CA LEU A 7 -13.24 8.02 -10.78
C LEU A 7 -12.43 8.24 -9.51
N VAL A 8 -13.07 8.77 -8.44
CA VAL A 8 -12.44 8.92 -7.12
C VAL A 8 -11.90 7.58 -6.61
N HIS A 9 -12.68 6.50 -6.74
CA HIS A 9 -12.24 5.14 -6.35
C HIS A 9 -11.07 4.60 -7.16
N LEU A 10 -10.98 4.95 -8.44
CA LEU A 10 -9.88 4.51 -9.30
C LEU A 10 -8.56 5.21 -8.96
N VAL A 11 -8.60 6.46 -8.48
CA VAL A 11 -7.40 7.28 -8.26
C VAL A 11 -6.97 7.42 -6.80
N THR A 12 -7.87 7.20 -5.84
CA THR A 12 -7.64 7.38 -4.39
C THR A 12 -6.43 6.60 -3.84
N LYS A 13 -6.14 5.41 -4.39
CA LYS A 13 -5.04 4.54 -3.93
C LYS A 13 -3.72 4.74 -4.68
N LEU A 14 -3.65 5.64 -5.68
CA LEU A 14 -2.41 5.94 -6.43
C LEU A 14 -1.29 6.42 -5.50
N GLY A 15 -1.64 7.15 -4.45
CA GLY A 15 -0.71 7.71 -3.49
C GLY A 15 0.16 6.69 -2.77
N THR A 16 -0.41 5.52 -2.48
CA THR A 16 0.26 4.44 -1.76
C THR A 16 0.63 3.27 -2.65
N ALA A 17 0.39 3.36 -3.96
CA ALA A 17 0.56 2.22 -4.87
C ALA A 17 1.99 1.63 -4.85
N ALA A 18 3.02 2.48 -4.76
CA ALA A 18 4.41 2.03 -4.59
C ALA A 18 4.65 1.31 -3.26
N SER A 19 4.15 1.87 -2.16
CA SER A 19 4.30 1.27 -0.85
C SER A 19 3.55 -0.07 -0.75
N ASP A 20 2.31 -0.13 -1.24
CA ASP A 20 1.47 -1.33 -1.18
C ASP A 20 1.96 -2.46 -2.11
N ALA A 21 2.74 -2.13 -3.16
CA ALA A 21 3.23 -3.11 -4.13
C ALA A 21 4.66 -3.58 -3.85
N ALA A 22 5.54 -2.72 -3.35
CA ALA A 22 6.98 -2.97 -3.34
C ALA A 22 7.64 -2.96 -1.96
N THR A 23 7.03 -2.38 -0.91
CA THR A 23 7.70 -2.23 0.40
C THR A 23 8.11 -3.57 1.02
N SER A 24 7.24 -4.59 1.00
CA SER A 24 7.57 -5.92 1.54
C SER A 24 8.70 -6.59 0.76
N LEU A 25 8.66 -6.53 -0.58
CA LEU A 25 9.72 -7.05 -1.44
C LEU A 25 11.05 -6.33 -1.17
N LYS A 26 11.02 -5.00 -1.03
CA LYS A 26 12.21 -4.19 -0.77
C LYS A 26 12.84 -4.45 0.59
N LEU A 27 12.03 -4.72 1.62
CA LEU A 27 12.55 -5.14 2.92
C LEU A 27 13.27 -6.50 2.82
N LEU A 28 12.72 -7.45 2.06
CA LEU A 28 13.39 -8.74 1.80
C LEU A 28 14.69 -8.55 1.01
N GLU A 29 14.69 -7.72 -0.04
CA GLU A 29 15.89 -7.41 -0.84
C GLU A 29 16.99 -6.74 0.00
N LYS A 30 16.63 -5.98 1.03
CA LYS A 30 17.58 -5.35 1.96
C LYS A 30 18.13 -6.30 3.02
N GLY A 31 17.60 -7.51 3.13
CA GLY A 31 18.08 -8.55 4.05
C GLY A 31 17.14 -8.83 5.23
N LEU A 32 15.91 -8.32 5.26
CA LEU A 32 14.91 -8.77 6.22
C LEU A 32 14.58 -10.25 5.96
N ARG A 33 14.61 -11.07 7.01
CA ARG A 33 14.28 -12.48 6.90
C ARG A 33 12.80 -12.66 6.57
N LYS A 34 12.48 -13.70 5.80
CA LYS A 34 11.08 -14.04 5.47
C LYS A 34 10.29 -14.37 6.73
N GLU A 35 10.94 -15.01 7.70
CA GLU A 35 10.37 -15.32 9.02
C GLU A 35 9.97 -14.05 9.79
N ASP A 36 10.82 -13.02 9.81
CA ASP A 36 10.55 -11.75 10.50
C ASP A 36 9.41 -10.98 9.85
N LEU A 37 9.35 -10.98 8.52
CA LEU A 37 8.24 -10.39 7.77
C LEU A 37 6.92 -11.14 8.07
N ALA A 38 6.95 -12.47 8.09
CA ALA A 38 5.79 -13.28 8.44
C ALA A 38 5.35 -13.05 9.89
N LEU A 39 6.29 -12.88 10.82
CA LEU A 39 6.01 -12.55 12.20
C LEU A 39 5.35 -11.17 12.33
N ALA A 40 5.81 -10.16 11.58
CA ALA A 40 5.18 -8.85 11.55
C ALA A 40 3.72 -8.91 11.06
N VAL A 41 3.44 -9.70 10.02
CA VAL A 41 2.07 -9.92 9.51
C VAL A 41 1.21 -10.68 10.52
N LEU A 42 1.79 -11.68 11.21
CA LEU A 42 1.10 -12.45 12.24
C LEU A 42 0.71 -11.56 13.43
N ILE A 43 1.60 -10.66 13.84
CA ILE A 43 1.33 -9.66 14.88
C ILE A 43 0.25 -8.69 14.43
N ASP A 44 0.24 -8.25 13.17
CA ASP A 44 -0.73 -7.30 12.63
C ASP A 44 -2.17 -7.84 12.59
N PHE A 45 -2.34 -9.14 12.30
CA PHE A 45 -3.66 -9.77 12.17
C PHE A 45 -4.64 -9.51 13.35
N PRO A 46 -4.29 -9.74 14.63
CA PRO A 46 -5.19 -9.43 15.75
C PRO A 46 -5.51 -7.94 15.85
N PHE A 47 -4.56 -7.05 15.53
CA PHE A 47 -4.80 -5.62 15.50
C PHE A 47 -5.78 -5.23 14.39
N GLN A 48 -5.71 -5.85 13.21
CA GLN A 48 -6.66 -5.58 12.14
C GLN A 48 -8.12 -5.81 12.56
N ILE A 49 -8.40 -6.86 13.36
CA ILE A 49 -9.74 -7.13 13.87
C ILE A 49 -10.19 -6.02 14.84
N LEU A 50 -9.34 -5.66 15.80
CA LEU A 50 -9.61 -4.59 16.76
C LEU A 50 -9.84 -3.25 16.05
N PHE A 51 -8.99 -2.95 15.07
CA PHE A 51 -9.04 -1.76 14.25
C PHE A 51 -10.26 -1.72 13.35
N GLY A 52 -10.70 -2.85 12.80
CA GLY A 52 -11.95 -2.96 12.05
C GLY A 52 -13.14 -2.56 12.91
N TYR A 53 -13.21 -3.05 14.15
CA TYR A 53 -14.25 -2.66 15.10
C TYR A 53 -14.19 -1.17 15.45
N LEU A 54 -13.01 -0.63 15.76
CA LEU A 54 -12.83 0.79 16.08
C LEU A 54 -13.18 1.70 14.90
N ALA A 55 -12.71 1.36 13.70
CA ALA A 55 -13.02 2.07 12.46
C ALA A 55 -14.52 2.05 12.16
N ALA A 56 -15.19 0.91 12.40
CA ALA A 56 -16.64 0.80 12.22
C ALA A 56 -17.39 1.69 13.20
N ARG A 57 -16.96 1.75 14.48
CA ARG A 57 -17.51 2.69 15.46
C ARG A 57 -17.28 4.14 15.07
N TRP A 58 -16.09 4.48 14.57
CA TRP A 58 -15.76 5.83 14.14
C TRP A 58 -16.54 6.29 12.90
N SER A 59 -16.91 5.33 12.04
CA SER A 59 -17.69 5.59 10.83
C SER A 59 -19.19 5.71 11.09
N LYS A 60 -19.66 5.41 12.31
CA LYS A 60 -21.05 5.63 12.74
C LYS A 60 -21.23 7.10 13.13
N GLY A 61 -21.84 7.90 12.25
CA GLY A 61 -22.17 9.29 12.57
C GLY A 61 -22.59 10.12 11.36
N PRO A 62 -22.84 11.43 11.55
CA PRO A 62 -23.32 12.34 10.51
C PRO A 62 -22.26 12.69 9.45
N ARG A 63 -21.02 12.19 9.59
CA ARG A 63 -19.88 12.49 8.71
C ARG A 63 -19.09 11.22 8.37
N PRO A 64 -19.67 10.26 7.63
CA PRO A 64 -19.05 8.95 7.36
C PRO A 64 -17.77 9.03 6.53
N LEU A 65 -17.55 10.11 5.76
CA LEU A 65 -16.35 10.29 4.94
C LEU A 65 -15.17 10.91 5.73
N ARG A 66 -15.37 11.38 6.96
CA ARG A 66 -14.27 11.95 7.77
C ARG A 66 -13.19 10.91 8.12
N PRO A 67 -13.53 9.73 8.67
CA PRO A 67 -12.54 8.68 8.92
C PRO A 67 -11.79 8.29 7.65
N TRP A 68 -12.50 8.18 6.53
CA TRP A 68 -11.91 7.87 5.23
C TRP A 68 -10.88 8.92 4.77
N MET A 69 -11.21 10.21 4.88
CA MET A 69 -10.29 11.30 4.53
C MET A 69 -9.06 11.34 5.45
N VAL A 70 -9.22 11.10 6.76
CA VAL A 70 -8.08 11.03 7.69
C VAL A 70 -7.19 9.84 7.34
N ALA A 71 -7.79 8.67 7.08
CA ALA A 71 -7.06 7.48 6.68
C ALA A 71 -6.23 7.69 5.40
N MET A 72 -6.75 8.44 4.43
CA MET A 72 -5.99 8.77 3.23
C MET A 72 -4.72 9.58 3.53
N TRP A 73 -4.79 10.56 4.44
CA TRP A 73 -3.62 11.31 4.87
C TRP A 73 -2.64 10.46 5.66
N THR A 74 -3.12 9.66 6.62
CA THR A 74 -2.23 8.81 7.42
C THR A 74 -1.57 7.73 6.57
N ARG A 75 -2.26 7.21 5.54
CA ARG A 75 -1.69 6.29 4.55
C ARG A 75 -0.52 6.90 3.77
N LEU A 76 -0.63 8.14 3.33
CA LEU A 76 0.49 8.85 2.69
C LEU A 76 1.66 9.03 3.67
N GLY A 77 1.37 9.34 4.94
CA GLY A 77 2.37 9.40 5.99
C GLY A 77 3.10 8.07 6.20
N TRP A 78 2.36 6.96 6.34
CA TRP A 78 2.94 5.63 6.49
C TRP A 78 3.71 5.16 5.26
N ALA A 79 3.30 5.55 4.05
CA ALA A 79 4.08 5.31 2.84
C ALA A 79 5.43 6.05 2.89
N ALA A 80 5.45 7.31 3.34
CA ALA A 80 6.69 8.06 3.53
C ALA A 80 7.59 7.46 4.63
N VAL A 81 7.00 7.02 5.75
CA VAL A 81 7.72 6.33 6.83
C VAL A 81 8.30 5.00 6.35
N SER A 82 7.52 4.20 5.60
CA SER A 82 7.98 2.94 5.01
C SER A 82 9.16 3.16 4.07
N MET A 83 9.09 4.19 3.23
CA MET A 83 10.19 4.58 2.35
C MET A 83 11.44 4.98 3.14
N ALA A 84 11.28 5.75 4.22
CA ALA A 84 12.37 6.16 5.10
C ALA A 84 12.98 4.97 5.87
N LEU A 85 12.18 3.98 6.26
CA LEU A 85 12.65 2.75 6.91
C LEU A 85 13.57 1.97 5.99
N ILE A 86 13.15 1.73 4.75
CA ILE A 86 13.98 1.02 3.76
C ILE A 86 15.27 1.81 3.46
N ALA A 87 15.22 3.15 3.45
CA ALA A 87 16.41 3.99 3.29
C ALA A 87 17.42 3.87 4.45
N LYS A 88 16.92 3.72 5.68
CA LYS A 88 17.72 3.61 6.90
C LYS A 88 17.94 2.17 7.35
N PHE A 89 17.79 1.20 6.45
CA PHE A 89 18.00 -0.20 6.78
C PHE A 89 19.45 -0.43 7.26
N PRO A 90 19.66 -1.07 8.43
CA PRO A 90 21.00 -1.29 8.98
C PRO A 90 21.82 -2.19 8.05
N ARG A 91 23.03 -1.76 7.67
CA ARG A 91 23.94 -2.54 6.82
C ARG A 91 24.91 -3.34 7.69
N GLY A 92 24.87 -4.66 7.60
CA GLY A 92 25.93 -5.55 8.11
C GLY A 92 25.87 -5.95 9.58
N GLU A 93 24.76 -5.69 10.28
CA GLU A 93 24.52 -6.17 11.65
C GLU A 93 23.20 -6.97 11.69
N GLU A 94 23.09 -7.93 12.61
CA GLU A 94 21.81 -8.58 12.86
C GLU A 94 20.73 -7.53 13.16
N ILE A 95 19.51 -7.76 12.68
CA ILE A 95 18.43 -6.79 12.80
C ILE A 95 18.10 -6.60 14.28
N GLY A 96 18.56 -5.49 14.85
CA GLY A 96 18.32 -5.18 16.26
C GLY A 96 16.82 -5.11 16.57
N THR A 97 16.45 -5.57 17.77
CA THR A 97 15.06 -5.64 18.24
C THR A 97 14.31 -4.31 18.09
N ALA A 98 15.01 -3.18 18.27
CA ALA A 98 14.43 -1.85 18.10
C ALA A 98 14.04 -1.54 16.65
N TYR A 99 14.86 -1.92 15.67
CA TYR A 99 14.55 -1.73 14.25
C TYR A 99 13.40 -2.64 13.83
N PHE A 100 13.43 -3.91 14.26
CA PHE A 100 12.34 -4.85 14.01
C PHE A 100 11.01 -4.35 14.60
N ALA A 101 11.01 -3.87 15.85
CA ALA A 101 9.82 -3.26 16.45
C ALA A 101 9.30 -2.05 15.66
N LEU A 102 10.19 -1.26 15.04
CA LEU A 102 9.82 -0.14 14.17
C LEU A 102 9.17 -0.63 12.87
N VAL A 103 9.70 -1.70 12.25
CA VAL A 103 9.09 -2.34 11.07
C VAL A 103 7.69 -2.86 11.41
N VAL A 104 7.52 -3.52 12.56
CA VAL A 104 6.21 -3.97 13.04
C VAL A 104 5.28 -2.79 13.27
N LEU A 105 5.72 -1.73 13.95
CA LEU A 105 4.91 -0.53 14.19
C LEU A 105 4.44 0.12 12.88
N CYS A 106 5.33 0.24 11.90
CA CYS A 106 5.00 0.79 10.60
C CYS A 106 4.01 -0.10 9.84
N THR A 107 4.19 -1.42 9.91
CA THR A 107 3.28 -2.40 9.31
C THR A 107 1.88 -2.28 9.92
N VAL A 108 1.78 -2.33 11.25
CA VAL A 108 0.53 -2.22 12.00
C VAL A 108 -0.14 -0.85 11.77
N GLY A 109 0.62 0.23 11.75
CA GLY A 109 0.10 1.59 11.50
C GLY A 109 -0.42 1.78 10.07
N SER A 110 0.29 1.22 9.09
CA SER A 110 -0.15 1.20 7.69
C SER A 110 -1.42 0.35 7.52
N SER A 111 -1.47 -0.84 8.13
CA SER A 111 -2.64 -1.71 8.14
C SER A 111 -3.83 -1.06 8.82
N PHE A 112 -3.65 -0.40 9.97
CA PHE A 112 -4.70 0.40 10.62
C PHE A 112 -5.31 1.41 9.67
N SER A 113 -4.46 2.19 9.01
CA SER A 113 -4.90 3.24 8.07
C SER A 113 -5.61 2.63 6.86
N SER A 114 -5.15 1.48 6.37
CA SER A 114 -5.82 0.68 5.32
C SER A 114 -7.24 0.27 5.75
N THR A 115 -7.36 -0.27 6.96
CA THR A 115 -8.63 -0.73 7.53
C THR A 115 -9.60 0.43 7.73
N VAL A 116 -9.15 1.56 8.27
CA VAL A 116 -10.00 2.75 8.42
C VAL A 116 -10.46 3.28 7.05
N GLN A 117 -9.58 3.28 6.05
CA GLN A 117 -9.96 3.67 4.69
C GLN A 117 -11.04 2.73 4.13
N PHE A 118 -10.84 1.42 4.24
CA PHE A 118 -11.77 0.43 3.70
C PHE A 118 -13.13 0.45 4.42
N VAL A 119 -13.13 0.48 5.76
CA VAL A 119 -14.35 0.52 6.56
C VAL A 119 -15.08 1.85 6.37
N GLY A 120 -14.37 2.98 6.35
CA GLY A 120 -14.98 4.30 6.20
C GLY A 120 -15.71 4.46 4.87
N ILE A 121 -15.12 4.00 3.77
CA ILE A 121 -15.77 4.08 2.45
C ILE A 121 -16.92 3.07 2.31
N SER A 122 -16.77 1.87 2.88
CA SER A 122 -17.83 0.85 2.90
C SER A 122 -19.05 1.33 3.68
N ALA A 123 -18.83 2.01 4.82
CA ALA A 123 -19.90 2.62 5.60
C ALA A 123 -20.62 3.75 4.86
N PHE A 124 -19.94 4.44 3.94
CA PHE A 124 -20.57 5.41 3.06
C PHE A 124 -21.36 4.72 1.93
N HIS A 125 -20.82 3.66 1.32
CA HIS A 125 -21.52 2.87 0.29
C HIS A 125 -22.84 2.29 0.80
N THR A 126 -22.86 1.77 2.03
CA THR A 126 -24.10 1.24 2.63
C THR A 126 -25.15 2.32 2.86
N GLN A 127 -24.73 3.55 3.17
CA GLN A 127 -25.65 4.66 3.46
C GLN A 127 -26.24 5.29 2.19
N ILE A 128 -25.52 5.27 1.07
CA ILE A 128 -26.02 5.80 -0.22
C ILE A 128 -26.76 4.75 -1.05
N ALA A 129 -26.66 3.47 -0.67
CA ALA A 129 -27.29 2.38 -1.37
C ALA A 129 -28.79 2.33 -1.08
N ASP A 130 -29.60 2.22 -2.13
CA ASP A 130 -31.04 1.99 -2.02
C ASP A 130 -31.31 0.61 -1.39
N PRO A 131 -32.21 0.47 -0.41
CA PRO A 131 -32.57 -0.82 0.18
C PRO A 131 -32.99 -1.91 -0.83
N LEU A 132 -33.61 -1.55 -1.96
CA LEU A 132 -34.10 -2.49 -2.98
C LEU A 132 -33.00 -3.06 -3.86
N ILE A 133 -31.96 -2.27 -4.16
CA ILE A 133 -30.89 -2.63 -5.13
C ILE A 133 -29.48 -2.40 -4.58
N GLY A 134 -29.37 -2.24 -3.26
CA GLY A 134 -28.14 -1.83 -2.59
C GLY A 134 -27.03 -2.86 -2.66
N GLY A 135 -27.37 -4.16 -2.70
CA GLY A 135 -26.40 -5.24 -2.86
C GLY A 135 -25.59 -5.13 -4.15
N THR A 136 -26.24 -4.79 -5.27
CA THR A 136 -25.57 -4.59 -6.57
C THR A 136 -24.69 -3.35 -6.56
N TYR A 137 -25.17 -2.23 -6.01
CA TYR A 137 -24.39 -1.00 -5.90
C TYR A 137 -23.15 -1.17 -5.01
N MET A 138 -23.29 -1.79 -3.83
CA MET A 138 -22.18 -2.04 -2.92
C MET A 138 -21.13 -2.96 -3.56
N THR A 139 -21.56 -4.03 -4.24
CA THR A 139 -20.65 -4.93 -4.94
C THR A 139 -19.88 -4.21 -6.04
N LEU A 140 -20.57 -3.45 -6.90
CA LEU A 140 -19.92 -2.69 -7.98
C LEU A 140 -18.90 -1.68 -7.43
N LEU A 141 -19.28 -0.91 -6.40
CA LEU A 141 -18.41 0.10 -5.82
C LEU A 141 -17.19 -0.52 -5.10
N ASN A 142 -17.35 -1.67 -4.47
CA ASN A 142 -16.24 -2.44 -3.91
C ASN A 142 -15.31 -2.96 -5.01
N THR A 143 -15.85 -3.49 -6.11
CA THR A 143 -15.04 -3.92 -7.27
C THR A 143 -14.23 -2.75 -7.83
N VAL A 144 -14.84 -1.59 -8.05
CA VAL A 144 -14.13 -0.39 -8.53
C VAL A 144 -13.06 0.06 -7.51
N SER A 145 -13.37 0.05 -6.22
CA SER A 145 -12.43 0.41 -5.14
C SER A 145 -11.23 -0.53 -5.06
N ASN A 146 -11.43 -1.83 -5.27
CA ASN A 146 -10.36 -2.82 -5.32
C ASN A 146 -9.53 -2.67 -6.60
N LEU A 147 -10.19 -2.48 -7.74
CA LEU A 147 -9.53 -2.21 -9.01
C LEU A 147 -8.61 -0.98 -8.90
N GLY A 148 -9.07 0.09 -8.25
CA GLY A 148 -8.29 1.31 -7.98
C GLY A 148 -6.97 1.08 -7.23
N GLY A 149 -6.85 -0.01 -6.47
CA GLY A 149 -5.59 -0.41 -5.83
C GLY A 149 -4.74 -1.37 -6.66
N THR A 150 -5.33 -2.08 -7.61
CA THR A 150 -4.66 -3.12 -8.41
C THR A 150 -4.10 -2.60 -9.73
N TRP A 151 -4.89 -1.82 -10.48
CA TRP A 151 -4.48 -1.32 -11.80
C TRP A 151 -3.17 -0.51 -11.78
N PRO A 152 -2.85 0.29 -10.74
CA PRO A 152 -1.60 1.04 -10.72
C PRO A 152 -0.36 0.18 -10.48
N LYS A 153 -0.50 -0.99 -9.85
CA LYS A 153 0.64 -1.81 -9.40
C LYS A 153 1.56 -2.20 -10.54
N PHE A 154 0.98 -2.56 -11.69
CA PHE A 154 1.74 -2.89 -12.89
C PHE A 154 2.64 -1.71 -13.32
N PHE A 155 2.07 -0.51 -13.45
CA PHE A 155 2.80 0.69 -13.87
C PHE A 155 3.86 1.10 -12.86
N VAL A 156 3.54 0.99 -11.58
CA VAL A 156 4.45 1.30 -10.47
C VAL A 156 5.65 0.36 -10.46
N LEU A 157 5.43 -0.96 -10.49
CA LEU A 157 6.52 -1.94 -10.50
C LEU A 157 7.37 -1.78 -11.76
N LYS A 158 6.74 -1.62 -12.92
CA LYS A 158 7.48 -1.36 -14.18
C LYS A 158 8.27 -0.05 -14.13
N GLY A 159 7.74 0.97 -13.47
CA GLY A 159 8.41 2.24 -13.23
C GLY A 159 9.63 2.09 -12.31
N ILE A 160 9.52 1.27 -11.26
CA ILE A 160 10.63 0.94 -10.36
C ILE A 160 11.73 0.26 -11.16
N ASP A 161 11.41 -0.75 -11.97
CA ASP A 161 12.38 -1.44 -12.81
C ASP A 161 13.08 -0.48 -13.78
N ARG A 162 12.32 0.34 -14.50
CA ARG A 162 12.85 1.31 -15.47
C ARG A 162 13.81 2.33 -14.86
N LEU A 163 13.60 2.68 -13.60
CA LEU A 163 14.40 3.68 -12.88
C LEU A 163 15.51 3.06 -12.03
N SER A 164 15.52 1.73 -11.90
CA SER A 164 16.54 1.01 -11.14
C SER A 164 17.75 0.71 -12.03
N LEU A 165 18.93 0.80 -11.43
CA LEU A 165 20.19 0.35 -12.05
C LEU A 165 20.82 -0.68 -11.11
N ALA A 166 20.96 -1.89 -11.62
CA ALA A 166 21.62 -3.00 -10.95
C ALA A 166 22.72 -3.56 -11.85
N VAL A 167 23.86 -3.90 -11.26
CA VAL A 167 25.07 -4.37 -11.93
C VAL A 167 25.35 -5.80 -11.49
N CYS A 168 25.76 -6.66 -12.43
CA CYS A 168 26.17 -8.03 -12.12
C CYS A 168 27.66 -8.04 -11.76
N HIS A 169 27.98 -8.45 -10.53
CA HIS A 169 29.34 -8.66 -10.08
C HIS A 169 29.66 -10.15 -10.11
N VAL A 170 30.58 -10.57 -10.98
CA VAL A 170 31.01 -11.98 -11.07
C VAL A 170 32.34 -12.13 -10.33
N HIS A 171 32.31 -12.82 -9.19
CA HIS A 171 33.53 -13.23 -8.51
C HIS A 171 34.09 -14.50 -9.18
N SER A 172 35.12 -14.33 -9.99
CA SER A 172 35.91 -15.46 -10.49
C SER A 172 36.63 -16.13 -9.32
N SER A 173 36.06 -17.20 -8.76
CA SER A 173 36.80 -18.07 -7.84
C SER A 173 37.94 -18.74 -8.62
N PRO A 174 39.16 -18.83 -8.08
CA PRO A 174 40.26 -19.45 -8.80
C PRO A 174 39.91 -20.92 -9.03
N SER A 175 39.62 -21.28 -10.29
CA SER A 175 39.60 -22.67 -10.71
C SER A 175 40.97 -23.26 -10.41
N SER A 176 40.97 -24.36 -9.67
CA SER A 176 42.13 -25.09 -9.16
C SER A 176 43.02 -25.74 -10.24
N SER A 177 43.23 -25.09 -11.38
CA SER A 177 44.02 -25.67 -12.47
C SER A 177 44.72 -24.68 -13.41
N ASP A 178 44.77 -23.37 -13.13
CA ASP A 178 45.60 -22.47 -13.93
C ASP A 178 46.32 -21.41 -13.09
N SER A 179 47.63 -21.38 -13.27
CA SER A 179 48.58 -20.49 -12.62
C SER A 179 48.68 -19.16 -13.39
N GLY A 180 47.64 -18.33 -13.29
CA GLY A 180 47.58 -16.96 -13.85
C GLY A 180 47.30 -15.90 -12.77
N PRO A 181 47.67 -14.61 -12.99
CA PRO A 181 47.70 -13.62 -11.93
C PRO A 181 46.31 -13.05 -11.62
N SER A 182 45.97 -13.05 -10.32
CA SER A 182 44.91 -12.27 -9.65
C SER A 182 43.45 -12.65 -9.95
N PRO A 183 42.54 -12.62 -8.95
CA PRO A 183 41.11 -12.79 -9.19
C PRO A 183 40.63 -11.62 -10.06
N LEU A 184 40.22 -11.91 -11.29
CA LEU A 184 39.63 -10.91 -12.17
C LEU A 184 38.18 -10.67 -11.70
N ASP A 185 37.97 -9.59 -10.95
CA ASP A 185 36.64 -9.11 -10.56
C ASP A 185 35.98 -8.45 -11.80
N LEU A 186 35.21 -9.24 -12.53
CA LEU A 186 34.57 -8.78 -13.77
C LEU A 186 33.23 -8.11 -13.42
N VAL A 187 33.25 -6.78 -13.38
CA VAL A 187 32.05 -5.96 -13.18
C VAL A 187 31.36 -5.74 -14.52
N VAL A 188 30.34 -6.54 -14.84
CA VAL A 188 29.55 -6.36 -16.07
C VAL A 188 28.46 -5.33 -15.80
N ARG A 189 28.65 -4.12 -16.35
CA ARG A 189 27.63 -3.06 -16.39
C ARG A 189 26.53 -3.44 -17.39
N SER A 190 25.64 -4.35 -17.03
CA SER A 190 24.41 -4.60 -17.78
C SER A 190 23.20 -4.19 -16.94
N ALA A 191 22.23 -3.50 -17.55
CA ALA A 191 20.94 -3.21 -16.93
C ALA A 191 20.07 -4.48 -16.72
N GLU A 192 20.62 -5.66 -17.01
CA GLU A 192 19.88 -6.92 -17.05
C GLU A 192 19.53 -7.43 -15.63
N CYS A 193 20.33 -7.11 -14.60
CA CYS A 193 20.09 -7.49 -13.21
C CYS A 193 18.84 -6.87 -12.55
N VAL A 194 18.07 -6.06 -13.28
CA VAL A 194 16.78 -5.54 -12.81
C VAL A 194 15.63 -6.51 -13.11
N SER A 195 15.68 -7.17 -14.27
CA SER A 195 14.64 -8.12 -14.69
C SER A 195 14.84 -9.49 -14.02
N ASP A 196 13.77 -10.23 -13.75
CA ASP A 196 13.88 -11.60 -13.22
C ASP A 196 14.74 -12.49 -14.13
N HIS A 197 14.64 -12.30 -15.45
CA HIS A 197 15.46 -13.01 -16.42
C HIS A 197 16.96 -12.70 -16.27
N GLY A 198 17.33 -11.42 -16.13
CA GLY A 198 18.74 -11.06 -15.98
C GLY A 198 19.29 -11.30 -14.58
N LYS A 199 18.46 -11.27 -13.53
CA LYS A 199 18.83 -11.81 -12.20
C LYS A 199 19.17 -13.30 -12.31
N ALA A 200 18.35 -14.08 -13.01
CA ALA A 200 18.61 -15.51 -13.25
C ALA A 200 19.87 -15.74 -14.10
N ALA A 201 20.09 -14.91 -15.13
CA ALA A 201 21.29 -15.00 -15.97
C ALA A 201 22.57 -14.66 -15.20
N CYS A 202 22.56 -13.62 -14.36
CA CYS A 202 23.70 -13.29 -13.50
C CYS A 202 23.99 -14.39 -12.47
N ALA A 203 22.93 -14.96 -11.85
CA ALA A 203 23.07 -16.08 -10.94
C ALA A 203 23.64 -17.34 -11.64
N ALA A 204 23.26 -17.59 -12.90
CA ALA A 204 23.82 -18.69 -13.69
C ALA A 204 25.32 -18.53 -13.99
N LEU A 205 25.83 -17.28 -14.00
CA LEU A 205 27.24 -16.96 -14.14
C LEU A 205 28.01 -16.98 -12.80
N GLY A 206 27.35 -17.34 -11.69
CA GLY A 206 27.94 -17.29 -10.35
C GLY A 206 28.16 -15.87 -9.83
N GLY A 207 27.48 -14.88 -10.41
CA GLY A 207 27.55 -13.48 -9.99
C GLY A 207 26.42 -13.07 -9.04
N GLU A 208 26.64 -11.98 -8.32
CA GLU A 208 25.66 -11.33 -7.46
C GLU A 208 25.19 -10.01 -8.08
N CYS A 209 23.88 -9.78 -8.12
CA CYS A 209 23.31 -8.52 -8.60
C CYS A 209 23.32 -7.47 -7.49
N LEU A 210 24.16 -6.44 -7.63
CA LEU A 210 24.20 -5.31 -6.70
C LEU A 210 23.42 -4.13 -7.28
N THR A 211 22.46 -3.62 -6.51
CA THR A 211 21.65 -2.46 -6.91
C THR A 211 22.36 -1.17 -6.51
N GLU A 212 22.90 -0.42 -7.49
CA GLU A 212 23.53 0.88 -7.24
C GLU A 212 22.49 2.00 -7.06
N ARG A 213 21.44 1.98 -7.89
CA ARG A 213 20.35 2.95 -7.86
C ARG A 213 19.02 2.23 -7.77
N ASP A 214 18.27 2.50 -6.70
CA ASP A 214 16.95 1.92 -6.51
C ASP A 214 15.85 2.89 -6.98
N GLY A 215 15.12 2.50 -8.03
CA GLY A 215 14.00 3.25 -8.58
C GLY A 215 12.81 3.36 -7.60
N TYR A 216 12.76 2.52 -6.56
CA TYR A 216 11.73 2.53 -5.53
C TYR A 216 11.55 3.90 -4.89
N TYR A 217 12.63 4.60 -4.54
CA TYR A 217 12.54 5.89 -3.86
C TYR A 217 11.95 6.98 -4.75
N ALA A 218 12.37 7.01 -6.02
CA ALA A 218 11.85 7.98 -7.00
C ALA A 218 10.37 7.73 -7.28
N VAL A 219 9.98 6.48 -7.55
CA VAL A 219 8.57 6.13 -7.82
C VAL A 219 7.70 6.35 -6.59
N SER A 220 8.17 5.99 -5.39
CA SER A 220 7.45 6.22 -4.14
C SER A 220 7.23 7.71 -3.87
N ALA A 221 8.24 8.55 -4.08
CA ALA A 221 8.11 10.00 -3.94
C ALA A 221 7.08 10.57 -4.94
N VAL A 222 7.10 10.12 -6.20
CA VAL A 222 6.11 10.53 -7.21
C VAL A 222 4.70 10.07 -6.83
N CYS A 223 4.53 8.82 -6.41
CA CYS A 223 3.25 8.31 -5.94
C CYS A 223 2.71 9.15 -4.77
N ILE A 224 3.52 9.38 -3.72
CA ILE A 224 3.11 10.15 -2.54
C ILE A 224 2.71 11.58 -2.93
N ALA A 225 3.52 12.26 -3.76
CA ALA A 225 3.24 13.61 -4.22
C ALA A 225 1.96 13.68 -5.07
N LEU A 226 1.79 12.75 -6.01
CA LEU A 226 0.58 12.63 -6.83
C LEU A 226 -0.64 12.32 -5.97
N GLY A 227 -0.51 11.43 -4.98
CA GLY A 227 -1.55 11.10 -4.02
C GLY A 227 -1.98 12.30 -3.19
N ALA A 228 -1.04 13.09 -2.68
CA ALA A 228 -1.31 14.32 -1.95
C ALA A 228 -2.03 15.36 -2.84
N ALA A 229 -1.55 15.55 -4.08
CA ALA A 229 -2.17 16.45 -5.05
C ALA A 229 -3.61 16.02 -5.39
N LEU A 230 -3.83 14.73 -5.68
CA LEU A 230 -5.16 14.16 -5.93
C LEU A 230 -6.06 14.32 -4.70
N LEU A 231 -5.53 14.12 -3.49
CA LEU A 231 -6.28 14.26 -2.26
C LEU A 231 -6.73 15.71 -2.01
N LEU A 232 -5.84 16.67 -2.26
CA LEU A 232 -6.10 18.10 -2.07
C LEU A 232 -7.04 18.69 -3.13
N TRP A 233 -6.79 18.37 -4.40
CA TRP A 233 -7.44 19.06 -5.52
C TRP A 233 -8.63 18.32 -6.13
N PHE A 234 -8.72 16.99 -5.97
CA PHE A 234 -9.79 16.21 -6.59
C PHE A 234 -10.64 15.45 -5.57
N VAL A 235 -10.04 14.53 -4.81
CA VAL A 235 -10.76 13.64 -3.89
C VAL A 235 -11.39 14.42 -2.73
N GLY A 236 -10.65 15.31 -2.09
CA GLY A 236 -11.13 16.10 -0.95
C GLY A 236 -12.31 17.02 -1.28
N PRO A 237 -12.27 17.81 -2.38
CA PRO A 237 -13.42 18.60 -2.83
C PRO A 237 -14.64 17.73 -3.17
N VAL A 238 -14.47 16.60 -3.87
CA VAL A 238 -15.57 15.69 -4.22
C VAL A 238 -16.17 15.06 -2.97
N ALA A 239 -15.35 14.60 -2.03
CA ALA A 239 -15.80 14.01 -0.77
C ALA A 239 -16.59 15.01 0.08
N ARG A 240 -16.13 16.27 0.18
CA ARG A 240 -16.86 17.33 0.88
C ARG A 240 -18.20 17.64 0.23
N LYS A 241 -18.26 17.68 -1.11
CA LYS A 241 -19.51 17.88 -1.85
C LYS A 241 -20.51 16.75 -1.60
N LEU A 242 -20.04 15.50 -1.66
CA LEU A 242 -20.87 14.32 -1.40
C LEU A 242 -21.38 14.29 0.05
N GLN A 243 -20.53 14.62 1.02
CA GLN A 243 -20.94 14.69 2.42
C GLN A 243 -21.94 15.83 2.68
N GLY A 244 -21.78 16.98 2.01
CA GLY A 244 -22.73 18.10 2.10
C GLY A 244 -24.11 17.74 1.54
N ALA A 245 -24.15 17.07 0.39
CA ALA A 245 -25.40 16.58 -0.20
C ALA A 245 -26.11 15.56 0.71
N PHE A 246 -25.35 14.65 1.32
CA PHE A 246 -25.89 13.67 2.28
C PHE A 246 -26.43 14.33 3.55
N GLY A 247 -25.72 15.33 4.09
CA GLY A 247 -26.16 16.07 5.28
C GLY A 247 -27.42 16.92 5.08
N ALA A 248 -27.79 17.21 3.84
CA ALA A 248 -28.99 17.99 3.48
C ALA A 248 -30.24 17.11 3.24
N LEU A 249 -30.12 15.77 3.24
CA LEU A 249 -31.27 14.89 3.04
C LEU A 249 -32.20 14.89 4.27
N PRO A 250 -33.54 14.92 4.10
CA PRO A 250 -34.48 14.82 5.21
C PRO A 250 -34.27 13.53 6.02
N ARG A 251 -34.32 13.62 7.35
CA ARG A 251 -34.11 12.47 8.25
C ARG A 251 -35.05 11.28 7.96
N SER A 252 -36.24 11.51 7.41
CA SER A 252 -37.21 10.46 7.04
C SER A 252 -36.74 9.55 5.90
N LEU A 253 -36.04 10.09 4.90
CA LEU A 253 -35.41 9.31 3.82
C LEU A 253 -34.15 8.60 4.30
N SER A 254 -33.41 9.24 5.22
CA SER A 254 -32.27 8.66 5.92
C SER A 254 -32.67 7.39 6.72
N LEU A 255 -33.85 7.40 7.35
CA LEU A 255 -34.43 6.26 8.07
C LEU A 255 -34.85 5.10 7.15
N SER A 256 -35.37 5.38 5.96
CA SER A 256 -35.73 4.35 4.98
C SER A 256 -34.50 3.61 4.41
N SER A 257 -33.32 4.24 4.36
CA SER A 257 -32.05 3.64 3.91
C SER A 257 -31.32 2.80 4.98
N GLY A 258 -32.00 2.36 6.05
CA GLY A 258 -31.44 1.44 7.05
C GLY A 258 -30.84 2.10 8.30
N ILE A 259 -31.44 3.21 8.78
CA ILE A 259 -31.03 3.81 10.05
C ILE A 259 -31.89 3.25 11.19
N ARG A 260 -31.22 2.59 12.15
CA ARG A 260 -31.74 2.14 13.47
C ARG A 260 -32.67 0.91 13.58
N GLY A 261 -32.99 0.19 12.52
CA GLY A 261 -33.82 -1.02 12.66
C GLY A 261 -33.15 -2.24 13.34
N GLY A 262 -31.81 -2.31 13.38
CA GLY A 262 -31.10 -3.54 13.73
C GLY A 262 -30.68 -3.73 15.19
N LEU A 263 -30.89 -2.75 16.08
CA LEU A 263 -30.45 -2.85 17.49
C LEU A 263 -31.54 -2.47 18.52
N GLU A 264 -32.72 -2.07 18.09
CA GLU A 264 -33.85 -1.76 19.00
C GLU A 264 -34.89 -2.90 19.08
N ASN A 265 -34.53 -4.12 18.65
CA ASN A 265 -35.44 -5.28 18.67
C ASN A 265 -34.76 -6.58 19.16
N ARG A 266 -33.82 -6.46 20.10
CA ARG A 266 -33.29 -7.57 20.93
C ARG A 266 -33.31 -7.22 22.42
N GLY A 267 -34.39 -6.59 22.84
CA GLY A 267 -34.71 -6.31 24.25
C GLY A 267 -36.20 -6.57 24.46
N GLY A 268 -36.56 -7.84 24.48
CA GLY A 268 -37.89 -8.38 24.72
C GLY A 268 -37.76 -9.88 24.94
#